data_AF-G5QNJ4-F1
#
_entry.id   AF-G5QNJ4-F1
#
_cell.length_a   1.000
_cell.length_b   1.000
_cell.length_c   1.000
_cell.angle_alpha   90.00
_cell.angle_beta   90.00
_cell.angle_gamma   90.00
#
_symmetry.space_group_name_H-M   'P 1'
#
loop_
_entity.id
_entity.type
_entity.pdbx_description
1 polymer ?
#
loop_
_entity_poly.entity_id
_entity_poly.type
_entity_poly.pdbx_seq_one_letter_code
_entity_poly.pdbx_strand_id
1 'polypeptide(L)'
;MNNLTLSSFSKVGVSNDARLYIAKENTDKAYVAPEKFSSKVLTWLGKMPLFKNTEVVQKHTENIKGQDQKILQTFLQALTEKYGETAVNNALLMSRINMNKPLTQRLAVQITECVKAADEGFIKYLE
;
A
#
# COMPACT_ATOMS: atom_id res chain seq x y z
N MET A 1 -25.80 24.43 10.36
CA MET A 1 -26.81 24.58 9.28
C MET A 1 -26.30 25.64 8.33
N ASN A 2 -25.78 25.25 7.17
CA ASN A 2 -25.32 26.20 6.15
C ASN A 2 -26.39 26.27 5.05
N ASN A 3 -27.02 27.43 4.92
CA ASN A 3 -28.06 27.69 3.93
C ASN A 3 -27.43 27.82 2.54
N LEU A 4 -27.73 26.87 1.65
CA LEU A 4 -27.38 26.95 0.24
C LEU A 4 -28.39 27.86 -0.48
N THR A 5 -27.94 29.03 -0.92
CA THR A 5 -28.73 29.95 -1.75
C THR A 5 -28.82 29.41 -3.18
N LEU A 6 -30.01 28.98 -3.58
CA LEU A 6 -30.36 28.35 -4.88
C LEU A 6 -30.40 29.32 -6.08
N SER A 7 -29.94 30.56 -5.93
CA SER A 7 -30.11 31.62 -6.94
C SER A 7 -29.12 31.57 -8.11
N SER A 8 -28.27 30.55 -8.22
CA SER A 8 -27.29 30.44 -9.31
C SER A 8 -27.77 29.65 -10.54
N PHE A 9 -29.01 29.15 -10.55
CA PHE A 9 -29.47 28.15 -11.54
C PHE A 9 -30.45 28.65 -12.61
N SER A 10 -30.37 29.92 -13.02
CA SER A 10 -31.10 30.39 -14.20
C SER A 10 -30.17 30.56 -15.42
N LYS A 11 -29.67 29.45 -15.96
CA LYS A 11 -29.30 29.41 -17.39
C LYS A 11 -30.22 28.43 -18.10
N VAL A 12 -31.14 29.00 -18.88
CA VAL A 12 -32.06 28.28 -19.75
C VAL A 12 -31.23 27.60 -20.84
N GLY A 13 -31.27 26.26 -20.90
CA GLY A 13 -30.74 25.53 -22.06
C GLY A 13 -29.95 24.24 -21.82
N VAL A 14 -29.83 23.72 -20.58
CA VAL A 14 -29.12 22.46 -20.33
C VAL A 14 -30.10 21.34 -20.00
N SER A 15 -29.98 20.22 -20.73
CA SER A 15 -30.72 18.98 -20.57
C SER A 15 -30.82 18.53 -19.10
N ASN A 16 -32.00 18.02 -18.72
CA ASN A 16 -32.41 17.57 -17.37
C ASN A 16 -31.58 16.42 -16.76
N ASP A 17 -30.49 16.00 -17.40
CA ASP A 17 -29.60 14.94 -16.91
C ASP A 17 -28.23 15.48 -16.43
N ALA A 18 -28.18 16.78 -16.10
CA ALA A 18 -27.06 17.38 -15.40
C ALA A 18 -27.05 16.92 -13.94
N ARG A 19 -26.65 15.67 -13.71
CA ARG A 19 -26.26 15.19 -12.37
C ARG A 19 -25.28 16.21 -11.81
N LEU A 20 -25.60 16.76 -10.63
CA LEU A 20 -24.73 17.63 -9.86
C LEU A 20 -23.41 16.89 -9.62
N TYR A 21 -22.42 17.13 -10.48
CA TYR A 21 -21.05 16.76 -10.21
C TYR A 21 -20.55 17.75 -9.17
N ILE A 22 -20.77 17.43 -7.89
CA ILE A 22 -19.98 18.02 -6.82
C ILE A 22 -18.57 17.54 -7.11
N ALA A 23 -17.76 18.40 -7.74
CA ALA A 23 -16.34 18.18 -7.87
C ALA A 23 -15.81 18.01 -6.45
N LYS A 24 -15.61 16.75 -6.05
CA LYS A 24 -15.21 16.38 -4.70
C LYS A 24 -13.79 16.91 -4.51
N GLU A 25 -13.74 18.10 -3.94
CA GLU A 25 -12.79 18.60 -2.97
C GLU A 25 -11.33 18.16 -3.20
N ASN A 26 -10.52 19.08 -3.72
CA ASN A 26 -9.10 19.28 -3.39
C ASN A 26 -8.36 18.00 -2.89
N THR A 27 -8.23 16.97 -3.75
CA THR A 27 -7.70 15.64 -3.38
C THR A 27 -6.21 15.63 -3.00
N ASP A 28 -5.58 16.79 -3.03
CA ASP A 28 -4.14 16.97 -2.89
C ASP A 28 -3.77 17.46 -1.48
N LYS A 29 -4.77 17.73 -0.62
CA LYS A 29 -4.56 18.21 0.75
C LYS A 29 -4.79 17.11 1.78
N ALA A 30 -4.03 17.18 2.86
CA ALA A 30 -4.24 16.30 4.00
C ALA A 30 -5.60 16.58 4.67
N TYR A 31 -6.34 15.51 4.98
CA TYR A 31 -7.65 15.55 5.62
C TYR A 31 -7.61 14.78 6.93
N VAL A 32 -8.01 15.42 8.03
CA VAL A 32 -8.14 14.80 9.35
C VAL A 32 -9.57 14.32 9.52
N ALA A 33 -9.74 13.04 9.87
CA ALA A 33 -11.05 12.47 10.12
C ALA A 33 -11.71 13.13 11.35
N PRO A 34 -13.05 13.38 11.31
CA PRO A 34 -13.76 13.98 12.43
C PRO A 34 -13.83 13.04 13.65
N GLU A 35 -13.79 11.73 13.42
CA GLU A 35 -13.84 10.70 14.46
C GLU A 35 -12.51 9.95 14.59
N LYS A 36 -12.23 9.47 15.80
CA LYS A 36 -11.04 8.68 16.06
C LYS A 36 -11.19 7.28 15.46
N PHE A 37 -10.10 6.75 14.93
CA PHE A 37 -10.00 5.37 14.48
C PHE A 37 -9.02 4.62 15.39
N SER A 38 -9.43 3.50 15.97
CA SER A 38 -8.60 2.72 16.91
C SER A 38 -8.03 3.57 18.06
N SER A 39 -8.86 4.43 18.64
CA SER A 39 -8.48 5.39 19.69
C SER A 39 -7.38 6.40 19.29
N LYS A 40 -7.05 6.52 17.99
CA LYS A 40 -6.05 7.42 17.42
C LYS A 40 -6.68 8.37 16.42
N VAL A 41 -6.06 9.53 16.21
CA VAL A 41 -6.48 10.48 15.17
C VAL A 41 -6.06 9.91 13.82
N LEU A 42 -7.02 9.80 12.89
CA LEU A 42 -6.76 9.34 11.53
C LEU A 42 -6.61 10.55 10.60
N THR A 43 -5.49 10.60 9.88
CA THR A 43 -5.23 11.64 8.89
C THR A 43 -4.90 10.99 7.55
N TRP A 44 -5.68 11.32 6.53
CA TRP A 44 -5.34 11.01 5.15
C TRP A 44 -4.37 12.09 4.64
N LEU A 45 -3.21 11.68 4.11
CA LEU A 45 -2.17 12.61 3.66
C LEU A 45 -2.40 13.20 2.27
N GLY A 46 -3.54 12.90 1.63
CA GLY A 46 -3.82 13.30 0.26
C GLY A 46 -3.17 12.36 -0.77
N LYS A 47 -3.31 12.72 -2.05
CA LYS A 47 -2.59 12.04 -3.13
C LYS A 47 -1.12 12.43 -3.14
N MET A 48 -0.24 11.43 -3.11
CA MET A 48 1.19 11.67 -3.30
C MET A 48 1.50 11.87 -4.78
N PRO A 49 2.43 12.79 -5.12
CA PRO A 49 2.93 12.92 -6.48
C PRO A 49 3.69 11.66 -6.90
N LEU A 50 3.92 11.50 -8.21
CA LEU A 50 4.59 10.33 -8.75
C LEU A 50 5.98 10.12 -8.10
N PHE A 51 6.20 8.94 -7.53
CA PHE A 51 7.42 8.60 -6.79
C PHE A 51 8.70 8.63 -7.61
N LYS A 52 8.61 8.62 -8.95
CA LYS A 52 9.75 8.83 -9.84
C LYS A 52 10.38 10.23 -9.65
N ASN A 53 9.57 11.23 -9.31
CA ASN A 53 10.02 12.61 -9.16
C ASN A 53 10.32 12.89 -7.68
N THR A 54 11.50 12.44 -7.22
CA THR A 54 11.94 12.53 -5.82
C THR A 54 11.86 13.95 -5.26
N GLU A 55 12.25 14.96 -6.04
CA GLU A 55 12.18 16.37 -5.65
C GLU A 55 10.74 16.87 -5.43
N VAL A 56 9.80 16.40 -6.24
CA VAL A 56 8.38 16.81 -6.13
C VAL A 56 7.74 16.15 -4.92
N VAL A 57 8.08 14.88 -4.66
CA VAL A 57 7.66 14.17 -3.44
C VAL A 57 8.20 14.84 -2.19
N GLN A 58 9.48 15.24 -2.20
CA GLN A 58 10.09 15.95 -1.08
C GLN A 58 9.41 17.30 -0.83
N LYS A 59 9.22 18.12 -1.87
CA LYS A 59 8.50 19.40 -1.77
C LYS A 59 7.06 19.23 -1.28
N HIS A 60 6.36 18.19 -1.73
CA HIS A 60 5.01 17.90 -1.25
C HIS A 60 5.00 17.50 0.23
N THR A 61 5.98 16.70 0.65
CA THR A 61 6.15 16.26 2.05
C THR A 61 6.47 17.43 2.97
N GLU A 62 7.30 18.37 2.54
CA GLU A 62 7.62 19.63 3.25
C GLU A 62 6.37 20.52 3.46
N ASN A 63 5.42 20.47 2.53
CA ASN A 63 4.18 21.26 2.61
C ASN A 63 3.10 20.63 3.50
N ILE A 64 3.24 19.34 3.87
CA ILE A 64 2.31 18.67 4.77
C ILE A 64 2.68 19.06 6.21
N LYS A 65 1.71 19.63 6.94
CA LYS A 65 1.85 19.91 8.39
C LYS A 65 1.86 18.62 9.20
N GLY A 66 3.00 17.93 9.25
CA GLY A 66 3.25 16.73 10.05
C GLY A 66 4.37 16.96 11.07
N GLN A 67 4.23 16.39 12.27
CA GLN A 67 5.27 16.46 13.32
C GLN A 67 6.58 15.81 12.89
N ASP A 68 6.52 14.70 12.14
CA ASP A 68 7.69 13.87 11.83
C ASP A 68 7.97 13.79 10.32
N GLN A 69 8.28 14.94 9.71
CA GLN A 69 8.55 15.04 8.27
C GLN A 69 9.66 14.10 7.79
N LYS A 70 10.73 13.93 8.59
CA LYS A 70 11.83 13.01 8.26
C LYS A 70 11.37 11.56 8.18
N ILE A 71 10.51 11.13 9.10
CA ILE A 71 9.96 9.76 9.12
C ILE A 71 9.07 9.54 7.89
N LEU A 72 8.23 10.52 7.56
CA LEU A 72 7.39 10.45 6.37
C LEU A 72 8.25 10.38 5.08
N GLN A 73 9.32 11.16 4.99
CA GLN A 73 10.23 11.11 3.84
C GLN A 73 10.92 9.75 3.70
N THR A 74 11.46 9.20 4.79
CA THR A 74 12.07 7.86 4.80
C THR A 74 11.06 6.78 4.44
N PHE A 75 9.82 6.90 4.92
CA PHE A 75 8.74 5.98 4.57
C PHE A 75 8.41 6.02 3.08
N LEU A 76 8.29 7.21 2.48
CA LEU A 76 8.04 7.36 1.04
C LEU A 76 9.21 6.83 0.19
N GLN A 77 10.45 7.03 0.64
CA GLN A 77 11.63 6.47 -0.01
C GLN A 77 11.59 4.93 0.01
N ALA A 78 11.28 4.33 1.16
CA ALA A 78 11.14 2.88 1.28
C ALA A 78 10.02 2.33 0.37
N LEU A 79 8.87 3.02 0.29
CA LEU A 79 7.79 2.64 -0.63
C LEU A 79 8.21 2.70 -2.10
N THR A 80 9.05 3.66 -2.46
CA THR A 80 9.59 3.81 -3.82
C THR A 80 10.56 2.69 -4.16
N GLU A 81 11.48 2.40 -3.25
CA GLU A 81 12.54 1.39 -3.44
C GLU A 81 12.00 -0.04 -3.55
N LYS A 82 10.87 -0.34 -2.91
CA LYS A 82 10.19 -1.65 -3.00
C LYS A 82 9.89 -2.12 -4.43
N TYR A 83 9.76 -1.19 -5.37
CA TYR A 83 9.51 -1.47 -6.79
C TYR A 83 10.63 -0.95 -7.69
N GLY A 84 11.77 -0.60 -7.09
CA GLY A 84 12.95 -0.13 -7.82
C GLY A 84 13.62 -1.24 -8.63
N GLU A 85 14.67 -0.85 -9.34
CA GLU A 85 15.43 -1.74 -10.24
C GLU A 85 15.96 -2.98 -9.51
N THR A 86 16.48 -2.83 -8.30
CA THR A 86 17.00 -3.94 -7.48
C THR A 86 15.90 -4.95 -7.15
N ALA A 87 14.71 -4.48 -6.75
CA ALA A 87 13.59 -5.36 -6.42
C ALA A 87 13.10 -6.12 -7.66
N VAL A 88 13.00 -5.43 -8.79
CA VAL A 88 12.59 -6.04 -10.08
C VAL A 88 13.63 -7.07 -10.54
N ASN A 89 14.93 -6.74 -10.47
CA ASN A 89 15.98 -7.66 -10.87
C ASN A 89 15.99 -8.92 -9.98
N ASN A 90 15.85 -8.75 -8.66
CA ASN A 90 15.75 -9.88 -7.75
C ASN A 90 14.50 -10.74 -8.03
N ALA A 91 13.37 -10.14 -8.35
CA ALA A 91 12.17 -10.88 -8.76
C ALA A 91 12.38 -11.66 -10.07
N LEU A 92 13.07 -11.06 -11.04
CA LEU A 92 13.43 -11.73 -12.30
C LEU A 92 14.40 -12.89 -12.08
N LEU A 93 15.43 -12.70 -11.25
CA LEU A 93 16.37 -13.77 -10.87
C LEU A 93 15.64 -14.90 -10.13
N MET A 94 14.78 -14.57 -9.18
CA MET A 94 13.99 -15.57 -8.45
C MET A 94 13.06 -16.34 -9.38
N SER A 95 12.43 -15.66 -10.35
CA SER A 95 11.60 -16.30 -11.38
C SER A 95 12.41 -17.26 -12.26
N ARG A 96 13.66 -16.91 -12.61
CA ARG A 96 14.56 -17.79 -13.38
C ARG A 96 15.02 -19.00 -12.58
N ILE A 97 15.31 -18.83 -11.29
CA ILE A 97 15.73 -19.91 -10.38
C ILE A 97 14.56 -20.84 -10.08
N ASN A 98 13.35 -20.28 -9.95
CA ASN A 98 12.17 -21.03 -9.57
C ASN A 98 11.73 -21.96 -10.70
N MET A 99 12.14 -23.22 -10.61
CA MET A 99 11.57 -24.29 -11.39
C MET A 99 10.15 -24.57 -10.87
N ASN A 100 9.16 -24.00 -11.55
CA ASN A 100 7.71 -24.14 -11.30
C ASN A 100 7.19 -25.57 -11.55
N LYS A 101 7.85 -26.58 -10.97
CA LYS A 101 7.45 -27.99 -11.09
C LYS A 101 6.13 -28.19 -10.36
N PRO A 102 5.13 -28.82 -10.99
CA PRO A 102 3.84 -29.10 -10.37
C PRO A 102 4.01 -29.88 -9.06
N LEU A 103 3.39 -29.39 -7.99
CA LEU A 103 3.48 -30.02 -6.66
C LEU A 103 3.00 -31.47 -6.70
N THR A 104 1.96 -31.77 -7.49
CA THR A 104 1.37 -33.10 -7.65
C THR A 104 2.29 -34.12 -8.33
N GLN A 105 3.35 -33.67 -9.02
CA GLN A 105 4.35 -34.54 -9.65
C GLN A 105 5.55 -34.81 -8.74
N ARG A 106 5.57 -34.25 -7.52
CA ARG A 106 6.66 -34.45 -6.56
C ARG A 106 6.39 -35.67 -5.70
N LEU A 107 7.45 -36.40 -5.38
CA LEU A 107 7.40 -37.39 -4.30
C LEU A 107 7.21 -36.64 -2.98
N ALA A 108 6.10 -36.90 -2.30
CA ALA A 108 5.80 -36.37 -0.99
C ALA A 108 5.85 -37.51 0.03
N VAL A 109 6.64 -37.32 1.10
CA VAL A 109 6.73 -38.26 2.20
C VAL A 109 6.23 -37.57 3.46
N GLN A 110 5.29 -38.19 4.16
CA GLN A 110 4.85 -37.71 5.46
C GLN A 110 5.82 -38.19 6.52
N ILE A 111 6.56 -37.26 7.11
CA ILE A 111 7.58 -37.55 8.13
C ILE A 111 7.13 -36.95 9.45
N THR A 112 6.31 -37.70 10.20
CA THR A 112 5.78 -37.27 11.51
C THR A 112 6.49 -37.91 12.69
N GLU A 113 7.13 -39.07 12.48
CA GLU A 113 7.67 -39.89 13.58
C GLU A 113 9.20 -39.84 13.69
N CYS A 114 9.90 -39.19 12.76
CA CYS A 114 11.36 -39.08 12.82
C CYS A 114 11.87 -38.37 14.08
N VAL A 115 11.09 -37.46 14.67
CA VAL A 115 11.45 -36.83 15.95
C VAL A 115 11.43 -37.86 17.08
N LYS A 116 10.38 -38.68 17.17
CA LYS A 116 10.29 -39.76 18.17
C LYS A 116 11.36 -40.82 17.96
N ALA A 117 11.64 -41.20 16.71
CA ALA A 117 12.69 -42.16 16.37
C ALA A 117 14.10 -41.65 16.74
N ALA A 118 14.32 -40.32 16.72
CA ALA A 118 15.55 -39.72 17.21
C ALA A 118 15.61 -39.75 18.75
N ASP A 119 14.52 -39.35 19.41
CA ASP A 119 14.42 -39.30 20.88
C ASP A 119 14.55 -40.69 21.52
N GLU A 120 14.03 -41.72 20.86
CA GLU A 120 14.14 -43.13 21.27
C GLU A 120 15.48 -43.77 20.85
N GLY A 121 16.36 -43.03 20.16
CA GLY A 121 17.69 -43.47 19.78
C GLY A 121 17.74 -44.44 18.58
N PHE A 122 16.62 -44.72 17.93
CA PHE A 122 16.55 -45.63 16.77
C PHE A 122 17.37 -45.12 15.58
N ILE A 123 17.41 -43.81 15.35
CA ILE A 123 18.21 -43.25 14.25
C ILE A 123 19.71 -43.48 14.47
N LYS A 124 20.20 -43.36 15.72
CA LYS A 124 21.61 -43.59 16.07
C LYS A 124 22.03 -45.06 15.95
N TYR A 125 21.06 -45.99 15.99
CA TYR A 125 21.30 -47.42 15.76
C TYR A 125 21.37 -47.78 14.26
N LEU A 126 20.83 -46.91 13.39
CA LEU A 126 20.80 -47.09 11.93
C LEU A 126 21.97 -46.40 11.21
N GLU A 127 22.67 -45.49 11.87
CA GLU A 127 23.94 -44.86 11.42
C GLU A 127 25.16 -45.73 11.78
#